data_AF-A0A350QDC1-F1
#
_entry.id   AF-A0A350QDC1-F1
#
_cell.length_a   1.000
_cell.length_b   1.000
_cell.length_c   1.000
_cell.angle_alpha   90.00
_cell.angle_beta   90.00
_cell.angle_gamma   90.00
#
_symmetry.space_group_name_H-M   'P 1'
#
loop_
_entity.id
_entity.type
_entity.pdbx_description
1 polymer ?
#
loop_
_entity_poly.entity_id
_entity_poly.type
_entity_poly.pdbx_seq_one_letter_code
_entity_poly.pdbx_strand_id
1 'polypeptide(L)'
;MNRLILLCCLAFFCNLIQASTFTATPELEQIAASTTWKKLLVYSDNGQSYIQSEHFFLSKSGNSDPLSELLATLAAFSTPVDKESPEAHPQCKFAGRFNWLKQQIAISEFGIKEINCLNFNQFLRQQDVNSISVIFATGFLGNPASYYGHLLLKLNTGNTSNQQNMLQDTAINYGADVPADENMALYVIKGIIGQYDASFTQQKYFYHAENYGESELRDLWEYELALDQQDITLLLGHIWELLDADYQYYFFN
;
A
#
# COMPACT_ATOMS: atom_id res chain seq x y z
N MET A 1 -73.00 21.95 3.53
CA MET A 1 -71.82 22.53 2.85
C MET A 1 -70.58 21.80 3.36
N ASN A 2 -70.01 20.96 2.50
CA ASN A 2 -68.81 20.15 2.70
C ASN A 2 -67.58 21.00 3.03
N ARG A 3 -66.67 20.51 3.89
CA ARG A 3 -65.23 20.53 3.60
C ARG A 3 -64.54 19.27 4.15
N LEU A 4 -63.82 18.64 3.23
CA LEU A 4 -63.18 17.34 3.25
C LEU A 4 -61.80 17.46 3.90
N ILE A 5 -61.47 16.61 4.88
CA ILE A 5 -60.13 16.53 5.50
C ILE A 5 -59.29 15.59 4.63
N LEU A 6 -58.27 16.13 3.97
CA LEU A 6 -57.33 15.37 3.13
C LEU A 6 -56.12 14.95 3.98
N LEU A 7 -56.06 13.68 4.38
CA LEU A 7 -54.85 13.07 4.96
C LEU A 7 -53.82 12.86 3.84
N CYS A 8 -52.68 13.55 3.93
CA CYS A 8 -51.53 13.31 3.05
C CYS A 8 -50.59 12.29 3.74
N CYS A 9 -50.68 11.02 3.35
CA CYS A 9 -49.70 9.99 3.72
C CYS A 9 -48.41 10.21 2.91
N LEU A 10 -47.37 10.76 3.54
CA LEU A 10 -46.00 10.73 3.01
C LEU A 10 -45.43 9.32 3.23
N ALA A 11 -45.49 8.48 2.21
CA ALA A 11 -44.75 7.23 2.15
C ALA A 11 -43.26 7.53 1.90
N PHE A 12 -42.48 7.58 2.96
CA PHE A 12 -41.02 7.66 2.89
C PHE A 12 -40.51 6.26 2.49
N PHE A 13 -40.29 6.04 1.19
CA PHE A 13 -39.59 4.84 0.72
C PHE A 13 -38.12 4.96 1.11
N CYS A 14 -37.78 4.37 2.27
CA CYS A 14 -36.41 4.14 2.67
C CYS A 14 -35.85 3.06 1.74
N ASN A 15 -35.06 3.45 0.74
CA ASN A 15 -34.28 2.50 -0.05
C ASN A 15 -33.22 1.90 0.89
N LEU A 16 -33.51 0.70 1.40
CA LEU A 16 -32.53 -0.13 2.08
C LEU A 16 -31.45 -0.51 1.05
N ILE A 17 -30.28 0.13 1.17
CA ILE A 17 -29.07 -0.32 0.49
C ILE A 17 -28.76 -1.70 1.07
N GLN A 18 -29.03 -2.76 0.31
CA GLN A 18 -28.56 -4.10 0.64
C GLN A 18 -27.04 -4.09 0.49
N ALA A 19 -26.32 -4.07 1.61
CA ALA A 19 -24.91 -4.37 1.60
C ALA A 19 -24.73 -5.86 1.24
N SER A 20 -23.93 -6.14 0.21
CA SER A 20 -23.54 -7.50 -0.13
C SER A 20 -22.73 -8.09 1.01
N THR A 21 -23.30 -9.03 1.77
CA THR A 21 -22.58 -9.74 2.82
C THR A 21 -21.99 -11.02 2.25
N PHE A 22 -20.67 -11.04 2.06
CA PHE A 22 -19.97 -12.26 1.67
C PHE A 22 -19.76 -13.17 2.88
N THR A 23 -19.98 -14.47 2.67
CA THR A 23 -19.78 -15.51 3.69
C THR A 23 -18.50 -16.28 3.42
N ALA A 24 -17.83 -16.73 4.47
CA ALA A 24 -16.67 -17.60 4.34
C ALA A 24 -17.01 -18.89 3.56
N THR A 25 -16.16 -19.23 2.61
CA THR A 25 -16.17 -20.51 1.90
C THR A 25 -14.79 -21.16 2.06
N PRO A 26 -14.66 -22.49 1.90
CA PRO A 26 -13.35 -23.15 1.99
C PRO A 26 -12.30 -22.56 1.04
N GLU A 27 -12.73 -22.11 -0.14
CA GLU A 27 -11.86 -21.44 -1.11
C GLU A 27 -11.36 -20.07 -0.60
N LEU A 28 -12.25 -19.24 -0.06
CA LEU A 28 -11.88 -17.94 0.50
C LEU A 28 -11.01 -18.09 1.76
N GLU A 29 -11.25 -19.11 2.57
CA GLU A 29 -10.38 -19.45 3.71
C GLU A 29 -8.96 -19.79 3.25
N GLN A 30 -8.82 -20.56 2.17
CA GLN A 30 -7.52 -20.89 1.60
C GLN A 30 -6.81 -19.66 1.03
N ILE A 31 -7.53 -18.78 0.33
CA ILE A 31 -7.01 -17.52 -0.20
C ILE A 31 -6.54 -16.61 0.96
N ALA A 32 -7.35 -16.46 2.00
CA ALA A 32 -7.02 -15.63 3.16
C ALA A 32 -5.82 -16.19 3.96
N ALA A 33 -5.64 -17.52 3.95
CA ALA A 33 -4.51 -18.17 4.60
C ALA A 33 -3.20 -18.05 3.80
N SER A 34 -3.28 -17.72 2.51
CA SER A 34 -2.12 -17.66 1.61
C SER A 34 -1.06 -16.64 2.05
N THR A 35 0.19 -16.94 1.73
CA THR A 35 1.32 -16.05 2.05
C THR A 35 1.16 -14.70 1.35
N THR A 36 0.75 -14.68 0.09
CA THR A 36 0.61 -13.45 -0.69
C THR A 36 -0.42 -12.51 -0.08
N TRP A 37 -1.60 -13.02 0.29
CA TRP A 37 -2.62 -12.19 0.95
C TRP A 37 -2.11 -11.60 2.26
N LYS A 38 -1.48 -12.41 3.11
CA LYS A 38 -0.90 -11.95 4.37
C LYS A 38 0.19 -10.89 4.16
N LYS A 39 1.01 -11.02 3.10
CA LYS A 39 2.04 -10.03 2.76
C LYS A 39 1.45 -8.73 2.20
N LEU A 40 0.39 -8.79 1.39
CA LEU A 40 -0.36 -7.60 0.95
C LEU A 40 -0.98 -6.83 2.13
N LEU A 41 -1.29 -7.53 3.23
CA LEU A 41 -1.75 -6.94 4.48
C LEU A 41 -0.62 -6.66 5.49
N VAL A 42 0.63 -6.90 5.10
CA VAL A 42 1.85 -6.73 5.92
C VAL A 42 1.79 -7.43 7.29
N TYR A 43 1.30 -8.67 7.29
CA TYR A 43 1.25 -9.50 8.50
C TYR A 43 2.66 -9.98 8.92
N SER A 44 2.90 -9.86 10.22
CA SER A 44 3.99 -10.52 10.94
C SER A 44 3.70 -12.01 11.14
N ASP A 45 4.72 -12.76 11.52
CA ASP A 45 4.61 -14.18 11.86
C ASP A 45 3.72 -14.42 13.11
N ASN A 46 3.51 -13.37 13.91
CA ASN A 46 2.64 -13.40 15.09
C ASN A 46 1.14 -13.24 14.73
N GLY A 47 0.80 -13.12 13.44
CA GLY A 47 -0.58 -13.01 12.98
C GLY A 47 -1.19 -11.62 13.17
N GLN A 48 -0.37 -10.59 13.35
CA GLN A 48 -0.78 -9.18 13.40
C GLN A 48 -0.10 -8.40 12.27
N SER A 49 -0.81 -7.48 11.65
CA SER A 49 -0.22 -6.53 10.70
C SER A 49 0.70 -5.53 11.39
N TYR A 50 1.77 -5.14 10.70
CA TYR A 50 2.62 -4.03 11.11
C TYR A 50 1.98 -2.65 10.84
N ILE A 51 0.93 -2.59 10.02
CA ILE A 51 0.22 -1.35 9.69
C ILE A 51 -0.71 -0.97 10.84
N GLN A 52 -0.65 0.30 11.24
CA GLN A 52 -1.45 0.86 12.33
C GLN A 52 -2.61 1.73 11.86
N SER A 53 -2.52 2.26 10.65
CA SER A 53 -3.56 3.07 10.04
C SER A 53 -4.86 2.25 9.87
N GLU A 54 -5.90 2.61 10.63
CA GLU A 54 -7.20 1.94 10.53
C GLU A 54 -7.79 2.06 9.12
N HIS A 55 -7.48 3.12 8.37
CA HIS A 55 -7.97 3.35 7.01
C HIS A 55 -7.34 2.43 5.95
N PHE A 56 -6.29 1.68 6.28
CA PHE A 56 -5.71 0.66 5.41
C PHE A 56 -6.56 -0.63 5.39
N PHE A 57 -7.31 -0.89 6.46
CA PHE A 57 -8.16 -2.08 6.57
C PHE A 57 -9.61 -1.75 6.28
N LEU A 58 -10.27 -2.60 5.50
CA LEU A 58 -11.69 -2.51 5.21
C LEU A 58 -12.53 -3.18 6.31
N SER A 59 -11.95 -4.15 7.00
CA SER A 59 -12.51 -4.79 8.20
C SER A 59 -11.96 -4.17 9.47
N LYS A 60 -12.82 -4.01 10.49
CA LYS A 60 -12.39 -3.57 11.83
C LYS A 60 -11.39 -4.53 12.49
N SER A 61 -11.43 -5.81 12.13
CA SER A 61 -10.47 -6.82 12.58
C SER A 61 -9.45 -7.17 11.50
N GLY A 62 -9.36 -6.39 10.42
CA GLY A 62 -8.56 -6.74 9.25
C GLY A 62 -7.05 -6.74 9.47
N ASN A 63 -6.58 -6.16 10.58
CA ASN A 63 -5.19 -6.20 11.02
C ASN A 63 -4.79 -7.51 11.73
N SER A 64 -5.77 -8.32 12.14
CA SER A 64 -5.58 -9.53 12.95
C SER A 64 -6.32 -10.76 12.43
N ASP A 65 -7.29 -10.56 11.52
CA ASP A 65 -8.05 -11.60 10.85
C ASP A 65 -8.04 -11.38 9.33
N PRO A 66 -7.14 -12.07 8.60
CA PRO A 66 -7.01 -11.93 7.15
C PRO A 66 -8.28 -12.34 6.39
N LEU A 67 -9.08 -13.25 6.93
CA LEU A 67 -10.33 -13.69 6.29
C LEU A 67 -11.39 -12.60 6.42
N SER A 68 -11.49 -11.97 7.59
CA SER A 68 -12.39 -10.82 7.76
C SER A 68 -12.05 -9.70 6.78
N GLU A 69 -10.76 -9.41 6.57
CA GLU A 69 -10.30 -8.40 5.62
C GLU A 69 -10.61 -8.79 4.17
N LEU A 70 -10.44 -10.07 3.82
CA LEU A 70 -10.75 -10.56 2.49
C LEU A 70 -12.24 -10.40 2.17
N LEU A 71 -13.11 -10.80 3.11
CA LEU A 71 -14.57 -10.68 2.93
C LEU A 71 -14.99 -9.20 2.84
N ALA A 72 -14.42 -8.32 3.66
CA ALA A 72 -14.65 -6.89 3.59
C ALA A 72 -14.12 -6.28 2.28
N THR A 73 -13.00 -6.78 1.77
CA THR A 73 -12.43 -6.39 0.47
C THR A 73 -13.38 -6.71 -0.68
N LEU A 74 -13.91 -7.94 -0.72
CA LEU A 74 -14.89 -8.34 -1.74
C LEU A 74 -16.19 -7.50 -1.63
N ALA A 75 -16.67 -7.26 -0.40
CA ALA A 75 -17.82 -6.38 -0.14
C ALA A 75 -17.59 -4.97 -0.72
N ALA A 76 -16.45 -4.37 -0.39
CA ALA A 76 -16.07 -3.04 -0.84
C ALA A 76 -15.94 -2.96 -2.38
N PHE A 77 -15.33 -3.97 -3.01
CA PHE A 77 -15.18 -4.02 -4.47
C PHE A 77 -16.50 -4.21 -5.23
N SER A 78 -17.52 -4.76 -4.57
CA SER A 78 -18.87 -4.93 -5.15
C SER A 78 -19.73 -3.67 -5.06
N THR A 79 -19.27 -2.61 -4.39
CA THR A 79 -20.04 -1.38 -4.22
C THR A 79 -20.20 -0.63 -5.56
N PRO A 80 -21.30 0.13 -5.74
CA PRO A 80 -21.46 0.96 -6.93
C PRO A 80 -20.41 2.08 -6.98
N VAL A 81 -19.93 2.41 -8.18
CA VAL A 81 -19.04 3.54 -8.40
C VAL A 81 -19.78 4.86 -8.20
N ASP A 82 -19.25 5.71 -7.33
CA ASP A 82 -19.65 7.11 -7.25
C ASP A 82 -19.14 7.85 -8.49
N LYS A 83 -20.07 8.45 -9.24
CA LYS A 83 -19.74 9.18 -10.48
C LYS A 83 -18.99 10.48 -10.22
N GLU A 84 -19.19 11.09 -9.06
CA GLU A 84 -18.52 12.34 -8.70
C GLU A 84 -17.10 12.10 -8.16
N SER A 85 -16.83 10.90 -7.64
CA SER A 85 -15.53 10.53 -7.07
C SER A 85 -15.12 9.08 -7.40
N PRO A 86 -14.94 8.74 -8.69
CA PRO A 86 -14.65 7.38 -9.11
C PRO A 86 -13.33 6.84 -8.54
N GLU A 87 -12.33 7.70 -8.33
CA GLU A 87 -11.01 7.32 -7.78
C GLU A 87 -11.06 6.99 -6.29
N ALA A 88 -12.14 7.37 -5.57
CA ALA A 88 -12.33 6.98 -4.17
C ALA A 88 -12.87 5.55 -4.03
N HIS A 89 -13.21 4.90 -5.15
CA HIS A 89 -13.72 3.53 -5.12
C HIS A 89 -12.64 2.56 -4.56
N PRO A 90 -13.02 1.57 -3.74
CA PRO A 90 -12.06 0.68 -3.08
C PRO A 90 -11.13 -0.07 -4.05
N GLN A 91 -11.58 -0.41 -5.27
CA GLN A 91 -10.71 -1.02 -6.30
C GLN A 91 -9.54 -0.10 -6.72
N CYS A 92 -9.71 1.23 -6.65
CA CYS A 92 -8.66 2.18 -6.98
C CYS A 92 -7.73 2.45 -5.80
N LYS A 93 -8.27 2.46 -4.58
CA LYS A 93 -7.46 2.54 -3.37
C LYS A 93 -6.60 1.28 -3.19
N PHE A 94 -7.19 0.11 -3.38
CA PHE A 94 -6.57 -1.22 -3.19
C PHE A 94 -6.34 -1.94 -4.51
N ALA A 95 -5.64 -1.29 -5.43
CA ALA A 95 -5.42 -1.78 -6.78
C ALA A 95 -4.53 -3.05 -6.82
N GLY A 96 -3.56 -3.17 -5.92
CA GLY A 96 -2.73 -4.36 -5.77
C GLY A 96 -3.54 -5.58 -5.33
N ARG A 97 -4.35 -5.43 -4.28
CA ARG A 97 -5.30 -6.46 -3.82
C ARG A 97 -6.28 -6.84 -4.90
N PHE A 98 -6.85 -5.87 -5.61
CA PHE A 98 -7.79 -6.13 -6.70
C PHE A 98 -7.15 -6.94 -7.82
N ASN A 99 -5.98 -6.50 -8.31
CA ASN A 99 -5.28 -7.19 -9.39
C ASN A 99 -4.88 -8.61 -9.00
N TRP A 100 -4.43 -8.82 -7.76
CA TRP A 100 -4.11 -10.14 -7.26
C TRP A 100 -5.34 -11.03 -7.12
N LEU A 101 -6.41 -10.54 -6.48
CA LEU A 101 -7.64 -11.31 -6.28
C LEU A 101 -8.30 -11.71 -7.61
N LYS A 102 -8.26 -10.84 -8.62
CA LYS A 102 -8.75 -11.15 -9.96
C LYS A 102 -8.06 -12.36 -10.59
N GLN A 103 -6.83 -12.69 -10.18
CA GLN A 103 -6.11 -13.89 -10.63
C GLN A 103 -6.49 -15.13 -9.82
N GLN A 104 -7.00 -14.96 -8.59
CA GLN A 104 -7.35 -16.07 -7.71
C GLN A 104 -8.80 -16.54 -7.89
N ILE A 105 -9.73 -15.63 -8.20
CA ILE A 105 -11.18 -15.93 -8.25
C ILE A 105 -11.85 -15.31 -9.47
N ALA A 106 -12.99 -15.89 -9.87
CA ALA A 106 -13.89 -15.30 -10.86
C ALA A 106 -14.70 -14.15 -10.25
N ILE A 107 -14.14 -12.93 -10.24
CA ILE A 107 -14.74 -11.74 -9.61
C ILE A 107 -16.19 -11.44 -10.02
N SER A 108 -16.60 -11.86 -11.23
CA SER A 108 -17.98 -11.73 -11.70
C SER A 108 -19.00 -12.53 -10.88
N GLU A 109 -18.59 -13.66 -10.30
CA GLU A 109 -19.45 -14.48 -9.43
C GLU A 109 -19.76 -13.77 -8.11
N PHE A 110 -18.92 -12.81 -7.73
CA PHE A 110 -19.08 -11.94 -6.57
C PHE A 110 -19.81 -10.63 -6.92
N GLY A 111 -20.34 -10.50 -8.16
CA GLY A 111 -21.00 -9.28 -8.62
C GLY A 111 -20.06 -8.08 -8.79
N ILE A 112 -18.75 -8.31 -8.76
CA ILE A 112 -17.73 -7.26 -8.88
C ILE A 112 -17.54 -6.94 -10.36
N LYS A 113 -17.64 -5.66 -10.71
CA LYS A 113 -17.34 -5.15 -12.04
C LYS A 113 -16.02 -4.40 -11.99
N GLU A 114 -15.17 -4.65 -12.97
CA GLU A 114 -13.92 -3.91 -13.10
C GLU A 114 -14.20 -2.44 -13.41
N ILE A 115 -13.43 -1.57 -12.76
CA ILE A 115 -13.49 -0.13 -12.99
C ILE A 115 -12.14 0.36 -13.50
N ASN A 116 -12.16 1.48 -14.20
CA ASN A 116 -10.94 2.12 -14.66
C ASN A 116 -10.46 3.14 -13.63
N CYS A 117 -9.33 2.85 -12.98
CA CYS A 117 -8.70 3.74 -12.02
C CYS A 117 -7.63 4.59 -12.71
N LEU A 118 -7.97 5.84 -13.05
CA LEU A 118 -7.11 6.69 -13.88
C LEU A 118 -5.83 7.07 -13.16
N ASN A 119 -5.90 7.35 -11.85
CA ASN A 119 -4.73 7.75 -11.06
C ASN A 119 -3.75 6.59 -10.91
N PHE A 120 -4.25 5.40 -10.57
CA PHE A 120 -3.42 4.21 -10.49
C PHE A 120 -2.79 3.84 -11.85
N ASN A 121 -3.57 3.91 -12.93
CA ASN A 121 -3.04 3.66 -14.27
C ASN A 121 -2.01 4.72 -14.70
N GLN A 122 -2.18 5.96 -14.28
CA GLN A 122 -1.18 7.00 -14.49
C GLN A 122 0.08 6.74 -13.67
N PHE A 123 -0.06 6.33 -12.41
CA PHE A 123 1.05 5.92 -11.56
C PHE A 123 1.88 4.83 -12.24
N LEU A 124 1.26 3.72 -12.68
CA LEU A 124 1.97 2.65 -13.40
C LEU A 124 2.68 3.15 -14.67
N ARG A 125 2.02 3.99 -15.48
CA ARG A 125 2.60 4.54 -16.71
C ARG A 125 3.76 5.52 -16.45
N GLN A 126 3.65 6.34 -15.41
CA GLN A 126 4.69 7.31 -15.07
C GLN A 126 5.97 6.62 -14.60
N GLN A 127 5.85 5.46 -13.97
CA GLN A 127 7.00 4.70 -13.54
C GLN A 127 7.67 3.94 -14.69
N ASP A 128 6.95 3.50 -15.73
CA ASP A 128 7.51 2.77 -16.90
C ASP A 128 8.58 1.72 -16.51
N VAL A 129 8.25 0.93 -15.48
CA VAL A 129 9.21 0.06 -14.78
C VAL A 129 9.46 -1.21 -15.58
N ASN A 130 10.72 -1.43 -15.94
CA ASN A 130 11.17 -2.65 -16.63
C ASN A 130 11.77 -3.68 -15.67
N SER A 131 12.42 -3.23 -14.59
CA SER A 131 12.98 -4.07 -13.55
C SER A 131 12.99 -3.33 -12.21
N ILE A 132 13.20 -4.06 -11.11
CA ILE A 132 13.27 -3.49 -9.76
C ILE A 132 14.57 -3.97 -9.12
N SER A 133 15.34 -3.04 -8.56
CA SER A 133 16.56 -3.35 -7.81
C SER A 133 16.37 -3.10 -6.32
N VAL A 134 17.03 -3.92 -5.49
CA VAL A 134 17.27 -3.61 -4.09
C VAL A 134 18.60 -2.86 -4.00
N ILE A 135 18.57 -1.69 -3.39
CA ILE A 135 19.77 -0.91 -3.07
C ILE A 135 20.07 -1.07 -1.60
N PHE A 136 21.30 -1.42 -1.26
CA PHE A 136 21.81 -1.42 0.10
C PHE A 136 22.88 -0.36 0.27
N ALA A 137 22.61 0.63 1.13
CA ALA A 137 23.59 1.62 1.55
C ALA A 137 24.25 1.15 2.85
N THR A 138 25.58 1.02 2.87
CA THR A 138 26.33 0.48 4.03
C THR A 138 26.17 1.33 5.29
N GLY A 139 26.49 0.80 6.47
CA GLY A 139 26.26 1.50 7.74
C GLY A 139 26.99 2.84 7.87
N PHE A 140 26.35 3.81 8.53
CA PHE A 140 26.90 5.15 8.76
C PHE A 140 26.93 5.50 10.25
N LEU A 141 28.14 5.67 10.79
CA LEU A 141 28.35 5.94 12.23
C LEU A 141 27.92 7.34 12.66
N GLY A 142 27.82 8.30 11.72
CA GLY A 142 27.42 9.67 12.00
C GLY A 142 25.93 9.80 12.37
N ASN A 143 25.13 8.76 12.12
CA ASN A 143 23.72 8.71 12.48
C ASN A 143 23.38 7.33 13.08
N PRO A 144 23.02 7.23 14.36
CA PRO A 144 22.66 5.96 15.01
C PRO A 144 21.56 5.17 14.28
N ALA A 145 20.59 5.84 13.64
CA ALA A 145 19.53 5.17 12.88
C ALA A 145 20.01 4.59 11.55
N SER A 146 21.22 4.94 11.10
CA SER A 146 21.84 4.44 9.87
C SER A 146 22.96 3.45 10.14
N TYR A 147 23.16 3.04 11.40
CA TYR A 147 24.29 2.20 11.81
C TYR A 147 24.32 0.86 11.07
N TYR A 148 23.15 0.26 10.84
CA TYR A 148 23.02 -1.03 10.15
C TYR A 148 22.87 -0.93 8.62
N GLY A 149 22.87 0.30 8.08
CA GLY A 149 22.62 0.56 6.67
C GLY A 149 21.15 0.79 6.36
N HIS A 150 20.84 1.05 5.08
CA HIS A 150 19.48 1.27 4.58
C HIS A 150 19.21 0.41 3.36
N LEU A 151 17.97 -0.07 3.26
CA LEU A 151 17.45 -0.74 2.08
C LEU A 151 16.47 0.18 1.36
N LEU A 152 16.65 0.29 0.04
CA LEU A 152 15.71 1.00 -0.83
C LEU A 152 15.31 0.06 -1.97
N LEU A 153 14.09 0.24 -2.49
CA LEU A 153 13.72 -0.33 -3.78
C LEU A 153 13.90 0.73 -4.86
N LYS A 154 14.70 0.46 -5.88
CA LYS A 154 14.83 1.30 -7.07
C LYS A 154 13.96 0.73 -8.19
N LEU A 155 13.06 1.55 -8.70
CA LEU A 155 12.21 1.26 -9.85
C LEU A 155 12.97 1.68 -11.10
N ASN A 156 13.45 0.71 -11.88
CA ASN A 156 14.34 0.95 -13.00
C ASN A 156 13.54 1.30 -14.25
N THR A 157 13.82 2.47 -14.83
CA THR A 157 13.07 3.04 -15.95
C THR A 157 13.87 3.00 -17.26
N GLY A 158 13.22 2.63 -18.36
CA GLY A 158 13.80 2.66 -19.71
C GLY A 158 14.68 1.45 -20.10
N ASN A 159 15.12 1.42 -21.36
CA ASN A 159 16.00 0.37 -21.90
C ASN A 159 17.42 0.53 -21.35
N THR A 160 18.00 -0.56 -20.85
CA THR A 160 19.28 -0.79 -20.13
C THR A 160 20.58 -0.24 -20.77
N SER A 161 20.51 0.67 -21.74
CA SER A 161 21.66 1.12 -22.55
C SER A 161 22.21 2.51 -22.23
N ASN A 162 21.52 3.36 -21.45
CA ASN A 162 21.99 4.73 -21.18
C ASN A 162 22.03 5.05 -19.68
N GLN A 163 23.23 5.30 -19.15
CA GLN A 163 23.47 5.77 -17.78
C GLN A 163 22.74 7.09 -17.43
N GLN A 164 22.28 7.84 -18.43
CA GLN A 164 21.50 9.07 -18.23
C GLN A 164 20.11 8.83 -17.62
N ASN A 165 19.56 7.61 -17.68
CA ASN A 165 18.25 7.30 -17.10
C ASN A 165 18.27 7.14 -15.56
N MET A 166 19.43 6.85 -14.96
CA MET A 166 19.55 6.65 -13.49
C MET A 166 19.12 7.87 -12.66
N LEU A 167 19.17 9.07 -13.23
CA LEU A 167 18.77 10.31 -12.56
C LEU A 167 17.24 10.43 -12.38
N GLN A 168 16.48 9.66 -13.15
CA GLN A 168 15.02 9.71 -13.21
C GLN A 168 14.36 8.52 -12.52
N ASP A 169 15.12 7.45 -12.25
CA ASP A 169 14.63 6.30 -11.51
C ASP A 169 14.06 6.72 -10.16
N THR A 170 12.98 6.06 -9.77
CA THR A 170 12.31 6.27 -8.49
C THR A 170 12.91 5.34 -7.45
N ALA A 171 13.17 5.84 -6.25
CA ALA A 171 13.42 5.04 -5.06
C ALA A 171 12.20 5.04 -4.15
N ILE A 172 11.87 3.87 -3.61
CA ILE A 172 10.94 3.67 -2.51
C ILE A 172 11.76 3.40 -1.25
N ASN A 173 11.55 4.22 -0.23
CA ASN A 173 12.24 4.14 1.05
C ASN A 173 11.24 3.93 2.18
N TYR A 174 11.67 3.27 3.25
CA TYR A 174 10.91 3.15 4.50
C TYR A 174 11.73 3.75 5.64
N GLY A 175 11.11 4.57 6.47
CA GLY A 175 11.83 5.21 7.58
C GLY A 175 10.91 5.93 8.54
N ALA A 176 11.49 6.38 9.64
CA ALA A 176 10.80 7.18 10.65
C ALA A 176 10.40 8.56 10.10
N ASP A 177 9.20 9.00 10.46
CA ASP A 177 8.73 10.36 10.23
C ASP A 177 9.27 11.28 11.34
N VAL A 178 10.46 11.84 11.11
CA VAL A 178 11.17 12.67 12.10
C VAL A 178 10.87 14.16 11.89
N PRO A 179 10.40 14.89 12.92
CA PRO A 179 10.27 16.34 12.87
C PRO A 179 11.60 17.05 12.56
N ALA A 180 11.55 18.12 11.77
CA ALA A 180 12.73 18.83 11.28
C ALA A 180 13.63 19.42 12.39
N ASP A 181 13.08 19.68 13.58
CA ASP A 181 13.76 20.27 14.74
C ASP A 181 14.02 19.27 15.88
N GLU A 182 13.90 17.96 15.62
CA GLU A 182 14.11 16.94 16.64
C GLU A 182 15.60 16.86 17.07
N ASN A 183 15.82 16.87 18.39
CA ASN A 183 17.16 16.72 18.97
C ASN A 183 17.67 15.28 18.82
N MET A 184 18.95 15.11 18.47
CA MET A 184 19.59 13.79 18.28
C MET A 184 19.44 12.83 19.48
N ALA A 185 19.51 13.31 20.73
CA ALA A 185 19.32 12.47 21.90
C ALA A 185 17.87 11.99 22.02
N LEU A 186 16.91 12.88 21.74
CA LEU A 186 15.48 12.55 21.75
C LEU A 186 15.14 11.58 20.60
N TYR A 187 15.75 11.79 19.43
CA TYR A 187 15.66 10.90 18.27
C TYR A 187 16.10 9.48 18.60
N VAL A 188 17.28 9.33 19.22
CA VAL A 188 17.76 8.00 19.61
C VAL A 188 16.84 7.36 20.65
N ILE A 189 16.42 8.09 21.68
CA ILE A 189 15.55 7.54 22.74
C ILE A 189 14.21 7.10 22.16
N LYS A 190 13.52 7.98 21.42
CA LYS A 190 12.22 7.69 20.79
C LYS A 190 12.32 6.53 19.80
N GLY A 191 13.41 6.47 19.04
CA GLY A 191 13.70 5.38 18.12
C GLY A 191 13.85 4.01 18.80
N ILE A 192 14.52 3.97 19.95
CA ILE A 192 14.71 2.74 20.73
C ILE A 192 13.38 2.26 21.32
N ILE A 193 12.54 3.17 21.83
CA ILE A 193 11.29 2.82 22.51
C ILE A 193 10.07 2.73 21.58
N GLY A 194 10.24 2.97 20.28
CA GLY A 194 9.18 2.83 19.30
C GLY A 194 8.18 3.98 19.24
N GLN A 195 8.62 5.21 19.48
CA GLN A 195 7.75 6.40 19.55
C GLN A 195 7.74 7.22 18.25
N TYR A 196 8.22 6.65 17.16
CA TYR A 196 8.08 7.24 15.83
C TYR A 196 7.03 6.50 15.03
N ASP A 197 6.27 7.25 14.25
CA ASP A 197 5.57 6.71 13.11
C ASP A 197 6.58 6.50 11.98
N ALA A 198 6.28 5.58 11.08
CA ALA A 198 7.02 5.37 9.86
C ALA A 198 6.07 5.23 8.68
N SER A 199 6.60 5.56 7.51
CA SER A 199 5.88 5.53 6.26
C SER A 199 6.80 5.08 5.11
N PHE A 200 6.18 4.63 4.03
CA PHE A 200 6.87 4.49 2.75
C PHE A 200 6.86 5.83 2.03
N THR A 201 8.02 6.23 1.51
CA THR A 201 8.21 7.47 0.77
C THR A 201 8.74 7.19 -0.62
N GLN A 202 8.36 8.05 -1.57
CA GLN A 202 8.79 7.98 -2.96
C GLN A 202 9.60 9.22 -3.32
N GLN A 203 10.84 9.03 -3.79
CA GLN A 203 11.71 10.12 -4.23
C GLN A 203 12.60 9.67 -5.40
N LYS A 204 13.14 10.61 -6.19
CA LYS A 204 14.13 10.24 -7.22
C LYS A 204 15.37 9.64 -6.58
N TYR A 205 15.84 8.52 -7.13
CA TYR A 205 16.99 7.77 -6.63
C TYR A 205 18.25 8.63 -6.52
N PHE A 206 18.47 9.56 -7.45
CA PHE A 206 19.63 10.45 -7.44
C PHE A 206 19.83 11.18 -6.10
N TYR A 207 18.75 11.62 -5.43
CA TYR A 207 18.89 12.30 -4.14
C TYR A 207 19.42 11.37 -3.04
N HIS A 208 19.02 10.10 -3.04
CA HIS A 208 19.57 9.11 -2.12
C HIS A 208 21.02 8.76 -2.49
N ALA A 209 21.34 8.67 -3.77
CA ALA A 209 22.71 8.43 -4.24
C ALA A 209 23.66 9.57 -3.84
N GLU A 210 23.22 10.83 -3.99
CA GLU A 210 23.97 12.02 -3.55
C GLU A 210 24.13 12.05 -2.02
N ASN A 211 23.04 11.84 -1.27
CA ASN A 211 23.11 11.85 0.19
C ASN A 211 24.02 10.73 0.73
N TYR A 212 23.76 9.48 0.34
CA TYR A 212 24.49 8.35 0.89
C TYR A 212 25.90 8.21 0.31
N GLY A 213 26.06 8.35 -1.00
CA GLY A 213 27.34 8.15 -1.69
C GLY A 213 28.29 9.33 -1.53
N GLU A 214 27.81 10.57 -1.73
CA GLU A 214 28.68 11.75 -1.77
C GLU A 214 28.76 12.46 -0.42
N SER A 215 27.64 12.60 0.29
CA SER A 215 27.61 13.34 1.57
C SER A 215 28.03 12.47 2.75
N GLU A 216 27.54 11.23 2.82
CA GLU A 216 27.85 10.28 3.89
C GLU A 216 29.02 9.34 3.57
N LEU A 217 29.51 9.34 2.32
CA LEU A 217 30.63 8.51 1.83
C LEU A 217 30.41 7.01 2.06
N ARG A 218 29.20 6.52 1.78
CA ARG A 218 28.78 5.12 1.93
C ARG A 218 28.85 4.38 0.61
N ASP A 219 29.15 3.09 0.68
CA ASP A 219 29.05 2.21 -0.48
C ASP A 219 27.57 1.90 -0.77
N LEU A 220 27.20 1.96 -2.05
CA LEU A 220 25.87 1.59 -2.54
C LEU A 220 25.97 0.31 -3.36
N TRP A 221 25.31 -0.73 -2.87
CA TRP A 221 25.22 -2.03 -3.53
C TRP A 221 23.86 -2.15 -4.20
N GLU A 222 23.86 -2.50 -5.49
CA GLU A 222 22.64 -2.70 -6.26
C GLU A 222 22.49 -4.17 -6.64
N TYR A 223 21.31 -4.73 -6.38
CA TYR A 223 20.92 -6.07 -6.79
C TYR A 223 19.59 -6.02 -7.53
N GLU A 224 19.61 -6.23 -8.84
CA GLU A 224 18.39 -6.34 -9.65
C GLU A 224 17.66 -7.66 -9.34
N LEU A 225 16.37 -7.57 -9.02
CA LEU A 225 15.53 -8.73 -8.73
C LEU A 225 15.12 -9.44 -10.02
N ALA A 226 15.16 -10.77 -9.98
CA ALA A 226 14.66 -11.61 -11.07
C ALA A 226 13.12 -11.75 -11.00
N LEU A 227 12.40 -10.67 -11.31
CA LEU A 227 10.94 -10.62 -11.34
C LEU A 227 10.42 -10.64 -12.78
N ASP A 228 9.27 -11.27 -12.98
CA ASP A 228 8.53 -11.12 -14.23
C ASP A 228 7.59 -9.89 -14.20
N GLN A 229 6.94 -9.59 -15.32
CA GLN A 229 6.07 -8.42 -15.41
C GLN A 229 4.83 -8.51 -14.51
N GLN A 230 4.36 -9.71 -14.19
CA GLN A 230 3.21 -9.91 -13.30
C GLN A 230 3.60 -9.57 -11.87
N ASP A 231 4.76 -10.05 -11.42
CA ASP A 231 5.32 -9.75 -10.10
C ASP A 231 5.65 -8.26 -9.95
N ILE A 232 6.23 -7.63 -10.98
CA ILE A 232 6.47 -6.18 -11.00
C ILE A 232 5.15 -5.42 -10.84
N THR A 233 4.11 -5.79 -11.59
CA THR A 233 2.81 -5.13 -11.52
C THR A 233 2.15 -5.30 -10.15
N LEU A 234 2.27 -6.48 -9.54
CA LEU A 234 1.78 -6.74 -8.19
C LEU A 234 2.52 -5.89 -7.15
N LEU A 235 3.85 -5.82 -7.23
CA LEU A 235 4.67 -5.04 -6.31
C LEU A 235 4.37 -3.53 -6.43
N LEU A 236 4.22 -3.02 -7.66
CA LEU A 236 3.81 -1.62 -7.88
C LEU A 236 2.39 -1.34 -7.35
N GLY A 237 1.46 -2.28 -7.56
CA GLY A 237 0.12 -2.22 -6.99
C GLY A 237 0.13 -2.21 -5.46
N HIS A 238 1.03 -2.95 -4.84
CA HIS A 238 1.20 -2.96 -3.40
C HIS A 238 1.85 -1.66 -2.89
N ILE A 239 2.91 -1.17 -3.54
CA ILE A 239 3.53 0.12 -3.21
C ILE A 239 2.48 1.24 -3.23
N TRP A 240 1.63 1.28 -4.25
CA TRP A 240 0.52 2.23 -4.34
C TRP A 240 -0.38 2.22 -3.09
N GLU A 241 -0.68 1.05 -2.55
CA GLU A 241 -1.48 0.90 -1.31
C GLU A 241 -0.71 1.30 -0.05
N LEU A 242 0.60 1.06 -0.02
CA LEU A 242 1.45 1.31 1.15
C LEU A 242 1.86 2.79 1.30
N LEU A 243 1.84 3.58 0.22
CA LEU A 243 2.21 5.00 0.27
C LEU A 243 1.26 5.85 1.15
N ASP A 244 0.08 5.34 1.49
CA ASP A 244 -0.91 5.99 2.38
C ASP A 244 -1.06 5.23 3.71
N ALA A 245 -0.11 4.33 4.04
CA ALA A 245 -0.16 3.50 5.25
C ALA A 245 0.88 3.93 6.28
N ASP A 246 0.42 4.11 7.52
CA ASP A 246 1.27 4.40 8.68
C ASP A 246 1.66 3.14 9.47
N TYR A 247 2.89 3.14 9.98
CA TYR A 247 3.53 2.09 10.75
C TYR A 247 4.09 2.62 12.07
N GLN A 248 4.34 1.73 13.03
CA GLN A 248 5.17 2.08 14.19
C GLN A 248 6.62 1.72 13.94
N TYR A 249 7.51 2.67 14.17
CA TYR A 249 8.92 2.56 13.88
C TYR A 249 9.75 2.23 15.11
N TYR A 250 10.58 1.19 15.02
CA TYR A 250 11.54 0.79 16.03
C TYR A 250 12.94 0.70 15.41
N PHE A 251 13.97 1.18 16.12
CA PHE A 251 15.35 1.15 15.63
C PHE A 251 15.92 -0.27 15.46
N PHE A 252 15.37 -1.26 16.16
CA PHE A 252 15.95 -2.61 16.25
C PHE A 252 15.04 -3.71 15.68
N ASN A 253 14.04 -3.35 14.88
CA ASN A 253 13.04 -4.29 14.35
C ASN A 253 13.00 -4.22 12.82
#